data_AF-A0A1B8ANK8-F1
#
_entry.id   AF-A0A1B8ANK8-F1
#
_cell.length_a   1.000
_cell.length_b   1.000
_cell.length_c   1.000
_cell.angle_alpha   90.00
_cell.angle_beta   90.00
_cell.angle_gamma   90.00
#
_symmetry.space_group_name_H-M   'P 1'
#
loop_
_entity.id
_entity.type
_entity.pdbx_description
1 polymer ?
#
loop_
_entity_poly.entity_id
_entity_poly.type
_entity_poly.pdbx_seq_one_letter_code
_entity_poly.pdbx_strand_id
1 'polypeptide(L)'
;MARKSKKKRAASPRQQIIERIKKSKGSEGSPENQANKSTGNRRENTLSVLNDDGSILISLAVDEKRMRSTCSKWPDLQVLGIGHKRLQIKAVDFEEEKAKEALRAVIDIIHRKNDGRHYTNADPRLLFYSILIHESLGAPRSISYPEDRERDLIFPRYFPFFSTNRIKRVVADLTEQAKYLYRVRDWLLLAVVAHKLKLEPILGLIRDNLVLFLEAGQKDVPNELRHGHNKDYEWALIQELQLISKTINGERNLDLKLTHISADDRMLDQRLVCVERTFHALRLLSHQVYYMDNGMLPTREEFDAYREYNVAVCPECYSIPSEDFHRKFSEANLWPLFASSDITYQGSVIGLIRKIRSIEEHLVDKANRDVPPRERHECNQLTHLYDHLRNLRKELFL
;
A
#
# COMPACT_ATOMS: atom_id res chain seq x y z
N MET A 1 44.76 16.26 -65.11
CA MET A 1 45.71 15.33 -64.44
C MET A 1 45.95 15.78 -63.00
N ALA A 2 46.29 14.83 -62.12
CA ALA A 2 46.42 14.88 -60.67
C ALA A 2 46.81 16.19 -59.95
N ARG A 3 45.99 16.60 -58.95
CA ARG A 3 46.46 17.28 -57.72
C ARG A 3 46.54 16.26 -56.58
N LYS A 4 47.75 15.93 -56.12
CA LYS A 4 47.98 15.03 -54.97
C LYS A 4 47.70 15.77 -53.66
N SER A 5 46.60 15.49 -52.98
CA SER A 5 46.39 15.91 -51.58
C SER A 5 47.09 14.94 -50.61
N LYS A 6 47.91 15.46 -49.70
CA LYS A 6 48.60 14.65 -48.67
C LYS A 6 47.59 14.27 -47.58
N LYS A 7 47.28 12.97 -47.44
CA LYS A 7 46.59 12.44 -46.26
C LYS A 7 47.43 12.71 -45.00
N LYS A 8 46.97 13.58 -44.09
CA LYS A 8 47.45 13.58 -42.69
C LYS A 8 46.85 12.37 -41.99
N ARG A 9 47.69 11.45 -41.48
CA ARG A 9 47.26 10.39 -40.56
C ARG A 9 46.86 11.03 -39.23
N ALA A 10 45.69 10.68 -38.69
CA ALA A 10 45.33 11.04 -37.32
C ALA A 10 46.22 10.28 -36.32
N ALA A 11 46.69 10.97 -35.28
CA ALA A 11 47.50 10.36 -34.23
C ALA A 11 46.63 9.49 -33.29
N SER A 12 47.22 8.42 -32.75
CA SER A 12 46.53 7.51 -31.83
C SER A 12 46.17 8.21 -30.50
N PRO A 13 45.00 7.94 -29.89
CA PRO A 13 44.59 8.55 -28.61
C PRO A 13 45.62 8.41 -27.47
N ARG A 14 46.45 7.35 -27.48
CA ARG A 14 47.52 7.16 -26.49
C ARG A 14 48.65 8.20 -26.56
N GLN A 15 48.90 8.83 -27.72
CA GLN A 15 49.98 9.81 -27.86
C GLN A 15 49.59 11.21 -27.33
N GLN A 16 48.31 11.59 -27.42
CA GLN A 16 47.82 12.90 -26.93
C GLN A 16 47.83 13.00 -25.38
N ILE A 17 47.77 11.87 -24.68
CA ILE A 17 47.84 11.82 -23.21
C ILE A 17 49.27 12.11 -22.74
N ILE A 18 50.30 11.63 -23.46
CA ILE A 18 51.71 11.79 -23.08
C ILE A 18 52.19 13.24 -23.26
N GLU A 19 51.70 13.96 -24.27
CA GLU A 19 52.07 15.39 -24.46
C GLU A 19 51.46 16.33 -23.41
N ARG A 20 50.26 16.02 -22.89
CA ARG A 20 49.67 16.82 -21.79
C ARG A 20 50.43 16.67 -20.48
N ILE A 21 50.98 15.49 -20.20
CA ILE A 21 51.76 15.21 -18.98
C ILE A 21 53.13 15.91 -18.99
N LYS A 22 53.68 16.24 -20.17
CA LYS A 22 54.98 16.93 -20.30
C LYS A 22 54.93 18.46 -20.18
N LYS A 23 53.76 19.10 -20.21
CA LYS A 23 53.61 20.57 -20.17
C LYS A 23 53.45 21.19 -18.78
N SER A 24 53.47 20.40 -17.71
CA SER A 24 53.21 20.84 -16.33
C SER A 24 54.43 20.84 -15.39
N LYS A 25 55.66 20.77 -15.92
CA LYS A 25 56.90 20.91 -15.14
C LYS A 25 57.77 22.06 -15.67
N GLY A 26 57.82 23.17 -14.91
CA GLY A 26 58.88 24.17 -15.06
C GLY A 26 58.43 25.63 -14.96
N SER A 27 58.35 26.16 -13.73
CA SER A 27 58.81 27.52 -13.36
C SER A 27 58.61 27.75 -11.85
N GLU A 28 59.70 27.84 -11.09
CA GLU A 28 59.70 28.37 -9.72
C GLU A 28 60.01 29.87 -9.73
N GLY A 29 59.46 30.64 -8.79
CA GLY A 29 59.66 32.09 -8.68
C GLY A 29 58.63 32.76 -7.78
N SER A 30 58.92 32.80 -6.47
CA SER A 30 58.10 33.43 -5.41
C SER A 30 58.49 34.91 -5.19
N PRO A 31 57.86 35.68 -4.26
CA PRO A 31 56.62 35.45 -3.51
C PRO A 31 55.61 36.62 -3.60
N GLU A 32 54.35 36.42 -3.19
CA GLU A 32 53.72 37.24 -2.13
C GLU A 32 52.31 36.74 -1.73
N ASN A 33 51.94 37.10 -0.50
CA ASN A 33 50.79 36.62 0.26
C ASN A 33 49.41 36.69 -0.45
N GLN A 34 48.72 35.55 -0.55
CA GLN A 34 47.32 35.45 -0.13
C GLN A 34 46.85 34.01 0.09
N ALA A 35 45.83 33.85 0.93
CA ALA A 35 45.40 32.56 1.47
C ALA A 35 44.84 31.62 0.40
N ASN A 36 45.41 30.41 0.29
CA ASN A 36 44.76 29.28 -0.34
C ASN A 36 44.95 28.02 0.51
N LYS A 37 43.91 27.68 1.29
CA LYS A 37 43.77 26.32 1.84
C LYS A 37 43.65 25.36 0.66
N SER A 38 44.36 24.24 0.74
CA SER A 38 44.42 23.24 -0.32
C SER A 38 43.02 22.76 -0.74
N THR A 39 42.63 23.06 -1.98
CA THR A 39 41.56 22.36 -2.71
C THR A 39 42.05 20.95 -3.09
N GLY A 40 42.24 20.11 -2.07
CA GLY A 40 42.40 18.68 -2.28
C GLY A 40 41.13 18.12 -2.89
N ASN A 41 41.25 17.46 -4.05
CA ASN A 41 40.17 16.72 -4.70
C ASN A 41 39.65 15.62 -3.76
N ARG A 42 38.70 15.97 -2.87
CA ARG A 42 37.87 14.99 -2.17
C ARG A 42 37.03 14.29 -3.23
N ARG A 43 37.40 13.06 -3.59
CA ARG A 43 36.49 12.16 -4.29
C ARG A 43 35.26 12.01 -3.39
N GLU A 44 34.10 12.40 -3.90
CA GLU A 44 32.86 12.26 -3.16
C GLU A 44 32.56 10.77 -2.98
N ASN A 45 32.33 10.37 -1.74
CA ASN A 45 31.94 9.00 -1.45
C ASN A 45 30.53 8.75 -2.00
N THR A 46 30.32 7.61 -2.63
CA THR A 46 29.10 7.31 -3.37
C THR A 46 28.50 5.97 -2.96
N LEU A 47 27.17 5.94 -2.86
CA LEU A 47 26.37 4.73 -2.73
C LEU A 47 25.64 4.52 -4.06
N SER A 48 25.82 3.36 -4.68
CA SER A 48 25.09 3.01 -5.91
C SER A 48 24.33 1.70 -5.79
N VAL A 49 23.24 1.60 -6.52
CA VAL A 49 22.61 0.33 -6.86
C VAL A 49 22.94 0.02 -8.33
N LEU A 50 23.32 -1.23 -8.59
CA LEU A 50 23.59 -1.73 -9.94
C LEU A 50 22.53 -2.76 -10.32
N ASN A 51 22.15 -2.79 -11.60
CA ASN A 51 21.38 -3.89 -12.17
C ASN A 51 22.25 -5.16 -12.29
N ASP A 52 21.64 -6.27 -12.70
CA ASP A 52 22.32 -7.57 -12.82
C ASP A 52 23.38 -7.59 -13.95
N ASP A 53 23.22 -6.75 -14.98
CA ASP A 53 24.23 -6.52 -16.03
C ASP A 53 25.40 -5.62 -15.59
N GLY A 54 25.34 -5.08 -14.36
CA GLY A 54 26.33 -4.15 -13.80
C GLY A 54 26.11 -2.67 -14.14
N SER A 55 25.07 -2.33 -14.89
CA SER A 55 24.69 -0.92 -15.16
C SER A 55 24.23 -0.21 -13.87
N ILE A 56 24.45 1.11 -13.77
CA ILE A 56 24.09 1.90 -12.59
C ILE A 56 22.61 2.31 -12.67
N LEU A 57 21.76 1.78 -11.78
CA LEU A 57 20.35 2.17 -11.67
C LEU A 57 20.17 3.51 -10.93
N ILE A 58 20.98 3.72 -9.89
CA ILE A 58 21.02 4.96 -9.11
C ILE A 58 22.39 5.10 -8.43
N SER A 59 22.90 6.33 -8.34
CA SER A 59 24.10 6.67 -7.57
C SER A 59 23.86 7.96 -6.79
N LEU A 60 24.23 7.98 -5.51
CA LEU A 60 24.02 9.09 -4.58
C LEU A 60 25.32 9.44 -3.86
N ALA A 61 25.65 10.73 -3.79
CA ALA A 61 26.76 11.25 -3.00
C ALA A 61 26.41 11.26 -1.50
N VAL A 62 27.30 10.69 -0.68
CA VAL A 62 27.11 10.46 0.76
C VAL A 62 28.34 10.90 1.58
N ASP A 63 28.10 11.37 2.80
CA ASP A 63 29.12 11.53 3.83
C ASP A 63 29.38 10.17 4.49
N GLU A 64 30.53 9.57 4.18
CA GLU A 64 30.94 8.28 4.75
C GLU A 64 31.06 8.31 6.27
N LYS A 65 31.47 9.43 6.89
CA LYS A 65 31.55 9.54 8.35
C LYS A 65 30.15 9.43 8.94
N ARG A 66 29.18 10.10 8.31
CA ARG A 66 27.76 10.06 8.70
C ARG A 66 27.17 8.67 8.49
N MET A 67 27.35 8.06 7.32
CA MET A 67 26.90 6.70 7.04
C MET A 67 27.50 5.68 8.02
N ARG A 68 28.81 5.73 8.32
CA ARG A 68 29.44 4.87 9.34
C ARG A 68 28.87 5.08 10.74
N SER A 69 28.49 6.31 11.09
CA SER A 69 27.94 6.63 12.42
C SER A 69 26.45 6.26 12.60
N THR A 70 25.70 6.17 11.49
CA THR A 70 24.23 5.98 11.50
C THR A 70 23.80 4.62 10.99
N CYS A 71 24.54 3.98 10.08
CA CYS A 71 24.14 2.74 9.42
C CYS A 71 25.10 1.60 9.81
N SER A 72 24.67 0.71 10.70
CA SER A 72 25.55 -0.34 11.24
C SER A 72 26.07 -1.32 10.18
N LYS A 73 25.31 -1.53 9.09
CA LYS A 73 25.69 -2.41 7.96
C LYS A 73 26.50 -1.69 6.87
N TRP A 74 26.77 -0.39 7.02
CA TRP A 74 27.59 0.36 6.05
C TRP A 74 28.99 -0.24 5.81
N PRO A 75 29.73 -0.73 6.84
CA PRO A 75 31.02 -1.39 6.64
C PRO A 75 30.92 -2.62 5.72
N ASP A 76 29.84 -3.38 5.83
CA ASP A 76 29.63 -4.69 5.18
C ASP A 76 29.25 -4.58 3.70
N LEU A 77 28.76 -3.41 3.27
CA LEU A 77 28.41 -3.17 1.86
C LEU A 77 29.61 -3.36 0.93
N GLN A 78 29.40 -4.06 -0.19
CA GLN A 78 30.42 -4.37 -1.20
C GLN A 78 31.09 -3.08 -1.71
N VAL A 79 32.41 -3.09 -1.81
CA VAL A 79 33.20 -1.96 -2.34
C VAL A 79 33.41 -2.16 -3.84
N LEU A 80 33.04 -1.15 -4.63
CA LEU A 80 33.24 -1.12 -6.09
C LEU A 80 34.50 -0.34 -6.49
N GLY A 81 34.98 0.54 -5.60
CA GLY A 81 36.18 1.34 -5.80
C GLY A 81 36.45 2.23 -4.58
N ILE A 82 37.52 3.04 -4.64
CA ILE A 82 37.88 3.97 -3.56
C ILE A 82 36.72 4.95 -3.34
N GLY A 83 36.06 4.84 -2.18
CA GLY A 83 34.91 5.68 -1.80
C GLY A 83 33.57 5.26 -2.41
N HIS A 84 33.52 4.15 -3.16
CA HIS A 84 32.32 3.73 -3.90
C HIS A 84 31.79 2.40 -3.38
N LYS A 85 30.54 2.40 -2.89
CA LYS A 85 29.86 1.25 -2.27
C LYS A 85 28.62 0.82 -3.07
N ARG A 86 28.40 -0.49 -3.19
CA ARG A 86 27.18 -1.08 -3.75
C ARG A 86 26.17 -1.35 -2.63
N LEU A 87 24.93 -0.92 -2.83
CA LEU A 87 23.76 -1.42 -2.12
C LEU A 87 23.06 -2.45 -3.00
N GLN A 88 22.69 -3.60 -2.41
CA GLN A 88 21.85 -4.61 -3.06
C GLN A 88 20.89 -5.16 -2.00
N ILE A 89 19.59 -5.14 -2.30
CA ILE A 89 18.52 -5.59 -1.40
C ILE A 89 17.58 -6.45 -2.22
N LYS A 90 17.53 -7.76 -1.95
CA LYS A 90 16.73 -8.71 -2.75
C LYS A 90 15.22 -8.43 -2.74
N ALA A 91 14.73 -7.77 -1.69
CA ALA A 91 13.32 -7.44 -1.49
C ALA A 91 12.97 -5.99 -1.89
N VAL A 92 13.80 -5.32 -2.68
CA VAL A 92 13.53 -3.96 -3.20
C VAL A 92 13.88 -3.93 -4.68
N ASP A 93 12.88 -3.72 -5.53
CA ASP A 93 13.13 -3.50 -6.95
C ASP A 93 13.59 -2.07 -7.23
N PHE A 94 14.86 -1.91 -7.56
CA PHE A 94 15.44 -0.61 -7.92
C PHE A 94 15.28 -0.23 -9.39
N GLU A 95 14.60 -1.02 -10.23
CA GLU A 95 14.15 -0.55 -11.55
C GLU A 95 12.97 0.43 -11.38
N GLU A 96 12.04 0.13 -10.46
CA GLU A 96 10.94 1.02 -10.06
C GLU A 96 11.43 2.36 -9.48
N GLU A 97 10.87 3.47 -9.96
CA GLU A 97 11.26 4.81 -9.48
C GLU A 97 10.88 5.02 -8.00
N LYS A 98 9.85 4.32 -7.49
CA LYS A 98 9.46 4.37 -6.07
C LYS A 98 10.56 3.86 -5.13
N ALA A 99 11.33 2.85 -5.52
CA ALA A 99 12.47 2.39 -4.73
C ALA A 99 13.64 3.39 -4.77
N LYS A 100 13.86 4.03 -5.92
CA LYS A 100 14.86 5.11 -6.07
C LYS A 100 14.48 6.35 -5.25
N GLU A 101 13.21 6.75 -5.25
CA GLU A 101 12.64 7.78 -4.38
C GLU A 101 12.83 7.42 -2.90
N ALA A 102 12.51 6.18 -2.49
CA ALA A 102 12.70 5.70 -1.12
C ALA A 102 14.18 5.75 -0.69
N LEU A 103 15.11 5.36 -1.57
CA LEU A 103 16.54 5.43 -1.28
C LEU A 103 17.02 6.88 -1.11
N ARG A 104 16.61 7.79 -2.00
CA ARG A 104 16.90 9.23 -1.88
C ARG A 104 16.38 9.76 -0.55
N ALA A 105 15.13 9.48 -0.20
CA ALA A 105 14.50 9.90 1.05
C ALA A 105 15.22 9.38 2.30
N VAL A 106 15.58 8.09 2.34
CA VAL A 106 16.33 7.47 3.44
C VAL A 106 17.72 8.12 3.59
N ILE A 107 18.44 8.33 2.48
CA ILE A 107 19.76 8.97 2.48
C ILE A 107 19.67 10.45 2.88
N ASP A 108 18.68 11.20 2.42
CA ASP A 108 18.49 12.61 2.77
C ASP A 108 18.14 12.80 4.25
N ILE A 109 17.37 11.89 4.84
CA ILE A 109 17.10 11.84 6.29
C ILE A 109 18.39 11.57 7.06
N ILE A 110 19.17 10.54 6.69
CA ILE A 110 20.47 10.25 7.33
C ILE A 110 21.40 11.47 7.26
N HIS A 111 21.39 12.19 6.14
CA HIS A 111 22.26 13.34 5.93
C HIS A 111 21.74 14.66 6.50
N ARG A 112 20.50 14.73 6.97
CA ARG A 112 19.82 15.98 7.36
C ARG A 112 19.79 17.01 6.22
N LYS A 113 19.64 16.55 4.98
CA LYS A 113 19.54 17.42 3.79
C LYS A 113 18.19 18.11 3.67
N ASN A 114 17.16 17.61 4.36
CA ASN A 114 15.81 18.17 4.42
C ASN A 114 15.17 17.94 5.79
N ASP A 115 14.99 19.00 6.58
CA ASP A 115 14.42 18.93 7.93
C ASP A 115 12.89 18.62 7.96
N GLY A 116 12.23 18.53 6.80
CA GLY A 116 10.78 18.33 6.64
C GLY A 116 10.29 16.87 6.59
N ARG A 117 11.18 15.88 6.47
CA ARG A 117 10.94 14.40 6.32
C ARG A 117 10.02 14.01 5.14
N HIS A 118 10.50 13.17 4.23
CA HIS A 118 9.89 12.93 2.90
C HIS A 118 8.65 12.00 2.84
N TYR A 119 7.93 11.79 3.93
CA TYR A 119 6.77 10.87 3.99
C TYR A 119 5.41 11.57 3.83
N THR A 120 5.36 12.75 3.22
CA THR A 120 4.10 13.50 2.99
C THR A 120 3.28 12.96 1.82
N ASN A 121 3.94 12.36 0.84
CA ASN A 121 3.25 11.75 -0.31
C ASN A 121 2.97 10.29 0.07
N ALA A 122 1.73 10.05 0.46
CA ALA A 122 1.22 8.86 1.12
C ALA A 122 1.15 7.60 0.23
N ASP A 123 2.29 7.17 -0.32
CA ASP A 123 2.35 6.02 -1.23
C ASP A 123 2.77 4.74 -0.44
N PRO A 124 1.91 3.71 -0.36
CA PRO A 124 2.22 2.47 0.37
C PRO A 124 3.51 1.79 -0.06
N ARG A 125 3.83 1.83 -1.36
CA ARG A 125 5.00 1.19 -1.95
C ARG A 125 6.28 1.98 -1.64
N LEU A 126 6.22 3.31 -1.66
CA LEU A 126 7.29 4.20 -1.17
C LEU A 126 7.60 3.93 0.31
N LEU A 127 6.57 3.80 1.16
CA LEU A 127 6.74 3.49 2.59
C LEU A 127 7.35 2.10 2.81
N PHE A 128 6.89 1.11 2.03
CA PHE A 128 7.40 -0.25 2.03
C PHE A 128 8.88 -0.34 1.64
N TYR A 129 9.27 0.24 0.51
CA TYR A 129 10.69 0.28 0.13
C TYR A 129 11.51 1.12 1.14
N SER A 130 10.96 2.21 1.69
CA SER A 130 11.66 3.01 2.71
C SER A 130 12.00 2.19 3.96
N ILE A 131 11.08 1.38 4.48
CA ILE A 131 11.34 0.55 5.66
C ILE A 131 12.33 -0.59 5.36
N LEU A 132 12.24 -1.21 4.18
CA LEU A 132 13.20 -2.26 3.77
C LEU A 132 14.61 -1.72 3.54
N ILE A 133 14.76 -0.52 2.96
CA ILE A 133 16.06 0.14 2.79
C ILE A 133 16.64 0.55 4.14
N HIS A 134 15.82 1.10 5.04
CA HIS A 134 16.21 1.46 6.42
C HIS A 134 16.78 0.26 7.20
N GLU A 135 16.06 -0.87 7.20
CA GLU A 135 16.51 -2.12 7.85
C GLU A 135 17.75 -2.72 7.18
N SER A 136 17.85 -2.62 5.85
CA SER A 136 18.99 -3.13 5.07
C SER A 136 20.27 -2.33 5.29
N LEU A 137 20.17 -1.03 5.59
CA LEU A 137 21.30 -0.20 6.02
C LEU A 137 21.63 -0.37 7.51
N GLY A 138 20.73 -0.97 8.30
CA GLY A 138 20.89 -1.10 9.75
C GLY A 138 20.85 0.25 10.46
N ALA A 139 20.03 1.17 9.97
CA ALA A 139 19.84 2.47 10.61
C ALA A 139 19.01 2.33 11.90
N PRO A 140 19.28 3.13 12.95
CA PRO A 140 18.51 3.06 14.19
C PRO A 140 17.09 3.57 13.99
N ARG A 141 16.20 3.21 14.92
CA ARG A 141 14.82 3.72 14.97
C ARG A 141 14.76 5.24 15.24
N SER A 142 15.79 5.78 15.89
CA SER A 142 15.95 7.21 16.17
C SER A 142 17.38 7.64 15.87
N ILE A 143 17.53 8.78 15.19
CA ILE A 143 18.84 9.40 14.88
C ILE A 143 19.06 10.58 15.82
N SER A 144 20.29 10.74 16.32
CA SER A 144 20.78 12.01 16.90
C SER A 144 21.86 12.57 15.99
N TYR A 145 21.81 13.86 15.66
CA TYR A 145 22.83 14.49 14.82
C TYR A 145 24.00 15.00 15.69
N PRO A 146 25.27 14.83 15.26
CA PRO A 146 26.44 15.29 16.03
C PRO A 146 26.38 16.79 16.38
N GLU A 147 25.90 17.61 15.46
CA GLU A 147 25.80 19.07 15.59
C GLU A 147 24.82 19.51 16.69
N ASP A 148 23.85 18.65 17.06
CA ASP A 148 22.93 18.94 18.16
C ASP A 148 23.56 18.69 19.53
N ARG A 149 24.72 18.00 19.60
CA ARG A 149 25.53 17.85 20.83
C ARG A 149 26.48 19.03 21.05
N GLU A 150 26.89 19.69 19.97
CA GLU A 150 27.80 20.86 20.01
C GLU A 150 27.09 22.18 20.40
N ARG A 151 25.77 22.14 20.64
CA ARG A 151 24.95 23.31 21.07
C ARG A 151 24.61 23.31 22.56
N ASP A 152 25.40 22.64 23.39
CA ASP A 152 25.23 22.53 24.86
C ASP A 152 23.80 22.17 25.32
N LEU A 153 23.10 21.36 24.51
CA LEU A 153 21.83 20.78 24.91
C LEU A 153 22.11 19.64 25.89
N ILE A 154 21.70 19.83 27.15
CA ILE A 154 21.88 18.92 28.31
C ILE A 154 21.46 17.46 27.99
N PHE A 155 20.57 17.26 27.02
CA PHE A 155 20.23 15.96 26.46
C PHE A 155 20.33 15.97 24.93
N PRO A 156 20.93 14.93 24.30
CA PRO A 156 20.96 14.81 22.84
C PRO A 156 19.53 14.74 22.28
N ARG A 157 19.22 15.54 21.26
CA ARG A 157 17.93 15.44 20.57
C ARG A 157 17.90 14.21 19.68
N TYR A 158 17.07 13.23 20.05
CA TYR A 158 16.78 12.05 19.25
C TYR A 158 15.52 12.26 18.42
N PHE A 159 15.64 12.10 17.10
CA PHE A 159 14.54 12.21 16.15
C PHE A 159 14.15 10.82 15.64
N PRO A 160 12.88 10.38 15.76
CA PRO A 160 12.46 9.09 15.23
C PRO A 160 12.58 9.09 13.69
N PHE A 161 13.21 8.07 13.12
CA PHE A 161 13.45 7.95 11.68
C PHE A 161 12.13 7.96 10.91
N PHE A 162 11.22 7.08 11.32
CA PHE A 162 9.81 7.10 10.95
C PHE A 162 9.01 7.63 12.13
N SER A 163 8.28 8.72 11.94
CA SER A 163 7.39 9.24 12.98
C SER A 163 6.10 8.42 12.98
N THR A 164 5.88 7.60 14.01
CA THR A 164 4.63 6.85 14.24
C THR A 164 3.39 7.70 14.06
N ASN A 165 3.37 8.92 14.62
CA ASN A 165 2.22 9.82 14.52
C ASN A 165 2.03 10.41 13.12
N ARG A 166 3.07 10.43 12.28
CA ARG A 166 2.97 10.84 10.88
C ARG A 166 2.52 9.68 10.00
N ILE A 167 3.03 8.47 10.21
CA ILE A 167 2.56 7.27 9.48
C ILE A 167 1.09 6.97 9.81
N LYS A 168 0.67 7.09 11.07
CA LYS A 168 -0.74 6.97 11.47
C LYS A 168 -1.63 8.01 10.78
N ARG A 169 -1.22 9.29 10.74
CA ARG A 169 -1.94 10.33 10.00
C ARG A 169 -2.01 10.00 8.52
N VAL A 170 -0.88 9.73 7.87
CA VAL A 170 -0.79 9.33 6.46
C VAL A 170 -1.75 8.19 6.09
N VAL A 171 -1.87 7.15 6.93
CA VAL A 171 -2.83 6.05 6.69
C VAL A 171 -4.29 6.47 6.97
N ALA A 172 -4.53 7.34 7.95
CA ALA A 172 -5.85 7.92 8.17
C ALA A 172 -6.27 8.83 7.00
N ASP A 173 -5.39 9.72 6.53
CA ASP A 173 -5.61 10.61 5.39
C ASP A 173 -5.91 9.80 4.11
N LEU A 174 -5.17 8.69 3.88
CA LEU A 174 -5.46 7.73 2.81
C LEU A 174 -6.84 7.09 2.96
N THR A 175 -7.19 6.67 4.18
CA THR A 175 -8.48 6.04 4.46
C THR A 175 -9.62 7.05 4.35
N GLU A 176 -9.41 8.33 4.66
CA GLU A 176 -10.40 9.39 4.50
C GLU A 176 -10.63 9.70 3.00
N GLN A 177 -9.56 9.93 2.25
CA GLN A 177 -9.61 10.18 0.80
C GLN A 177 -10.21 9.01 0.03
N ALA A 178 -9.84 7.78 0.39
CA ALA A 178 -10.35 6.57 -0.23
C ALA A 178 -11.63 6.03 0.45
N LYS A 179 -12.13 6.62 1.53
CA LYS A 179 -13.14 6.07 2.48
C LYS A 179 -12.79 4.72 3.15
N TYR A 180 -12.13 3.80 2.45
CA TYR A 180 -11.75 2.46 2.91
C TYR A 180 -10.34 2.13 2.44
N LEU A 181 -9.61 1.36 3.24
CA LEU A 181 -8.19 1.11 3.00
C LEU A 181 -7.93 0.22 1.78
N TYR A 182 -8.83 -0.74 1.50
CA TYR A 182 -8.66 -1.69 0.39
C TYR A 182 -8.76 -1.05 -1.01
N ARG A 183 -9.29 0.17 -1.13
CA ARG A 183 -9.27 0.99 -2.35
C ARG A 183 -7.88 1.50 -2.70
N VAL A 184 -7.01 1.64 -1.69
CA VAL A 184 -5.68 2.24 -1.88
C VAL A 184 -4.80 1.23 -2.61
N ARG A 185 -4.19 1.64 -3.72
CA ARG A 185 -3.26 0.78 -4.45
C ARG A 185 -2.12 0.31 -3.54
N ASP A 186 -1.77 -0.96 -3.65
CA ASP A 186 -0.70 -1.60 -2.86
C ASP A 186 -0.93 -1.56 -1.32
N TRP A 187 -2.17 -1.34 -0.84
CA TRP A 187 -2.48 -1.17 0.59
C TRP A 187 -1.96 -2.30 1.50
N LEU A 188 -1.91 -3.55 1.03
CA LEU A 188 -1.37 -4.68 1.81
C LEU A 188 0.12 -4.52 2.15
N LEU A 189 0.90 -3.73 1.38
CA LEU A 189 2.28 -3.41 1.75
C LEU A 189 2.34 -2.60 3.07
N LEU A 190 1.28 -1.87 3.42
CA LEU A 190 1.17 -1.19 4.72
C LEU A 190 1.14 -2.18 5.89
N ALA A 191 0.77 -3.45 5.69
CA ALA A 191 0.83 -4.46 6.74
C ALA A 191 2.28 -4.72 7.16
N VAL A 192 3.19 -4.82 6.19
CA VAL A 192 4.63 -5.00 6.43
C VAL A 192 5.23 -3.76 7.08
N VAL A 193 4.85 -2.56 6.61
CA VAL A 193 5.25 -1.28 7.23
C VAL A 193 4.77 -1.18 8.68
N ALA A 194 3.49 -1.46 8.93
CA ALA A 194 2.88 -1.39 10.25
C ALA A 194 3.49 -2.41 11.21
N HIS A 195 3.73 -3.65 10.76
CA HIS A 195 4.39 -4.68 11.57
C HIS A 195 5.82 -4.27 11.97
N LYS A 196 6.65 -3.86 11.00
CA LYS A 196 8.05 -3.45 11.26
C LYS A 196 8.14 -2.23 12.19
N LEU A 197 7.19 -1.31 12.09
CA LEU A 197 7.06 -0.13 12.96
C LEU A 197 6.26 -0.36 14.25
N LYS A 198 5.76 -1.58 14.50
CA LYS A 198 4.90 -1.97 15.65
C LYS A 198 3.65 -1.08 15.82
N LEU A 199 2.92 -0.88 14.71
CA LEU A 199 1.75 -0.02 14.61
C LEU A 199 0.44 -0.82 14.67
N GLU A 200 0.17 -1.45 15.82
CA GLU A 200 -1.02 -2.30 16.03
C GLU A 200 -2.36 -1.68 15.57
N PRO A 201 -2.65 -0.38 15.78
CA PRO A 201 -3.91 0.21 15.27
C PRO A 201 -4.04 0.17 13.74
N ILE A 202 -2.92 0.22 13.01
CA ILE A 202 -2.93 0.13 11.53
C ILE A 202 -3.09 -1.34 11.10
N LEU A 203 -2.46 -2.28 11.81
CA LEU A 203 -2.70 -3.72 11.58
C LEU A 203 -4.16 -4.10 11.87
N GLY A 204 -4.78 -3.50 12.88
CA GLY A 204 -6.23 -3.62 13.14
C GLY A 204 -7.06 -3.17 11.94
N LEU A 205 -6.86 -1.93 11.48
CA LEU A 205 -7.57 -1.40 10.31
C LEU A 205 -7.41 -2.27 9.04
N ILE A 206 -6.20 -2.80 8.81
CA ILE A 206 -5.93 -3.73 7.70
C ILE A 206 -6.75 -5.01 7.83
N ARG A 207 -6.81 -5.61 9.04
CA ARG A 207 -7.65 -6.79 9.34
C ARG A 207 -9.14 -6.49 9.17
N ASP A 208 -9.62 -5.37 9.69
CA ASP A 208 -11.02 -4.94 9.55
C ASP A 208 -11.42 -4.71 8.07
N ASN A 209 -10.46 -4.45 7.16
CA ASN A 209 -10.72 -4.39 5.71
C ASN A 209 -10.60 -5.78 5.04
N LEU A 210 -9.68 -6.64 5.49
CA LEU A 210 -9.51 -8.02 4.97
C LEU A 210 -10.80 -8.85 5.09
N VAL A 211 -11.56 -8.68 6.18
CA VAL A 211 -12.77 -9.46 6.47
C VAL A 211 -13.79 -9.50 5.33
N LEU A 212 -13.86 -8.41 4.56
CA LEU A 212 -14.81 -8.28 3.44
C LEU A 212 -14.54 -9.35 2.34
N PHE A 213 -13.27 -9.73 2.18
CA PHE A 213 -12.79 -10.64 1.14
C PHE A 213 -12.67 -12.09 1.62
N LEU A 214 -12.88 -12.37 2.91
CA LEU A 214 -12.73 -13.72 3.46
C LEU A 214 -13.92 -14.62 3.10
N GLU A 215 -13.60 -15.82 2.63
CA GLU A 215 -14.52 -16.94 2.59
C GLU A 215 -14.51 -17.71 3.91
N ALA A 216 -15.53 -18.51 4.15
CA ALA A 216 -15.62 -19.34 5.35
C ALA A 216 -14.52 -20.42 5.34
N GLY A 217 -13.87 -20.62 6.50
CA GLY A 217 -12.76 -21.57 6.63
C GLY A 217 -11.44 -21.13 5.96
N GLN A 218 -11.38 -19.93 5.38
CA GLN A 218 -10.17 -19.39 4.78
C GLN A 218 -9.11 -19.06 5.85
N LYS A 219 -7.88 -19.56 5.66
CA LYS A 219 -6.77 -19.41 6.61
C LYS A 219 -5.67 -18.45 6.14
N ASP A 220 -5.59 -18.20 4.84
CA ASP A 220 -4.56 -17.38 4.19
C ASP A 220 -5.17 -16.17 3.48
N VAL A 221 -4.35 -15.13 3.25
CA VAL A 221 -4.80 -13.90 2.57
C VAL A 221 -5.32 -14.24 1.16
N PRO A 222 -6.54 -13.82 0.78
CA PRO A 222 -7.10 -14.13 -0.53
C PRO A 222 -6.17 -13.74 -1.68
N ASN A 223 -5.86 -14.70 -2.57
CA ASN A 223 -5.02 -14.44 -3.74
C ASN A 223 -5.64 -13.38 -4.69
N GLU A 224 -6.96 -13.17 -4.66
CA GLU A 224 -7.63 -12.08 -5.37
C GLU A 224 -7.16 -10.67 -4.94
N LEU A 225 -6.68 -10.53 -3.71
CA LEU A 225 -6.09 -9.28 -3.20
C LEU A 225 -4.65 -9.07 -3.64
N ARG A 226 -4.00 -10.09 -4.21
CA ARG A 226 -2.72 -9.93 -4.88
C ARG A 226 -2.94 -9.24 -6.21
N HIS A 227 -2.97 -7.91 -6.19
CA HIS A 227 -2.93 -7.11 -7.41
C HIS A 227 -1.71 -7.53 -8.25
N GLY A 228 -1.84 -7.58 -9.58
CA GLY A 228 -0.78 -8.07 -10.48
C GLY A 228 0.55 -7.28 -10.46
N HIS A 229 0.63 -6.23 -9.64
CA HIS A 229 1.83 -5.45 -9.38
C HIS A 229 2.61 -5.91 -8.12
N ASN A 230 2.05 -6.81 -7.30
CA ASN A 230 2.73 -7.39 -6.14
C ASN A 230 3.64 -8.53 -6.57
N LYS A 231 4.95 -8.36 -6.37
CA LYS A 231 5.98 -9.36 -6.72
C LYS A 231 5.94 -10.54 -5.74
N ASP A 232 6.50 -11.69 -6.13
CA ASP A 232 6.40 -12.91 -5.31
C ASP A 232 7.02 -12.75 -3.91
N TYR A 233 8.14 -12.03 -3.80
CA TYR A 233 8.75 -11.73 -2.49
C TYR A 233 7.90 -10.78 -1.64
N GLU A 234 7.14 -9.87 -2.26
CA GLU A 234 6.26 -8.93 -1.55
C GLU A 234 5.04 -9.66 -1.00
N TRP A 235 4.50 -10.59 -1.80
CA TRP A 235 3.42 -11.46 -1.39
C TRP A 235 3.85 -12.42 -0.27
N ALA A 236 5.03 -13.04 -0.38
CA ALA A 236 5.60 -13.87 0.66
C ALA A 236 5.73 -13.09 1.99
N LEU A 237 6.26 -11.86 1.95
CA LEU A 237 6.36 -10.99 3.14
C LEU A 237 4.98 -10.64 3.74
N ILE A 238 3.91 -10.53 2.94
CA ILE A 238 2.54 -10.33 3.44
C ILE A 238 2.00 -11.62 4.08
N GLN A 239 2.22 -12.78 3.45
CA GLN A 239 1.78 -14.09 3.95
C GLN A 239 2.50 -14.47 5.26
N GLU A 240 3.78 -14.17 5.39
CA GLU A 240 4.59 -14.36 6.61
C GLU A 240 4.04 -13.61 7.83
N LEU A 241 3.27 -12.53 7.65
CA LEU A 241 2.62 -11.81 8.76
C LEU A 241 1.42 -12.57 9.36
N GLN A 242 0.96 -13.62 8.67
CA GLN A 242 -0.20 -14.45 9.02
C GLN A 242 -1.39 -13.60 9.50
N LEU A 243 -1.87 -12.70 8.62
CA LEU A 243 -2.82 -11.65 9.02
C LEU A 243 -4.19 -12.20 9.49
N ILE A 244 -4.54 -13.41 9.05
CA ILE A 244 -5.82 -14.13 9.29
C ILE A 244 -5.65 -15.32 10.25
N SER A 245 -4.46 -15.93 10.29
CA SER A 245 -4.16 -17.14 11.05
C SER A 245 -3.13 -16.85 12.13
N LYS A 246 -3.46 -17.09 13.40
CA LYS A 246 -2.47 -17.35 14.45
C LYS A 246 -2.55 -18.83 14.80
N THR A 247 -1.99 -19.65 13.92
CA THR A 247 -1.65 -21.02 14.29
C THR A 247 -0.65 -20.98 15.45
N ILE A 248 -1.12 -21.25 16.68
CA ILE A 248 -0.27 -21.41 17.85
C ILE A 248 0.44 -22.77 17.73
N ASN A 249 1.48 -22.82 16.90
CA ASN A 249 2.51 -23.84 17.00
C ASN A 249 3.51 -23.39 18.07
N GLY A 250 3.66 -24.24 19.09
CA GLY A 250 4.29 -23.87 20.35
C GLY A 250 5.82 -23.70 20.28
N GLU A 251 6.34 -23.15 21.38
CA GLU A 251 7.73 -23.27 21.84
C GLU A 251 8.85 -22.79 20.89
N ARG A 252 9.16 -21.48 20.97
CA ARG A 252 10.39 -20.97 21.65
C ARG A 252 10.69 -19.53 21.24
N ASN A 253 10.27 -18.56 22.06
CA ASN A 253 11.17 -17.58 22.71
C ASN A 253 10.36 -16.61 23.59
N LEU A 254 11.03 -16.08 24.62
CA LEU A 254 10.44 -15.36 25.75
C LEU A 254 9.81 -13.98 25.43
N ASP A 255 8.91 -13.57 26.33
CA ASP A 255 8.52 -12.18 26.63
C ASP A 255 7.82 -11.33 25.57
N LEU A 256 6.64 -11.81 25.14
CA LEU A 256 5.52 -10.92 24.77
C LEU A 256 4.21 -11.35 25.48
N LYS A 257 4.13 -11.07 26.79
CA LYS A 257 2.85 -11.05 27.52
C LYS A 257 2.01 -9.87 27.01
N LEU A 258 1.22 -10.10 25.96
CA LEU A 258 0.14 -9.21 25.53
C LEU A 258 -1.00 -10.05 24.96
N THR A 259 -2.02 -10.26 25.80
CA THR A 259 -3.44 -10.44 25.47
C THR A 259 -3.77 -10.66 23.98
N HIS A 260 -3.69 -11.92 23.55
CA HIS A 260 -4.26 -12.36 22.27
C HIS A 260 -5.26 -13.49 22.53
N ILE A 261 -6.50 -13.09 22.83
CA ILE A 261 -7.65 -13.91 22.43
C ILE A 261 -7.63 -13.98 20.90
N SER A 262 -7.89 -15.16 20.37
CA SER A 262 -7.98 -15.54 18.95
C SER A 262 -8.31 -14.37 18.01
N ALA A 263 -7.35 -14.02 17.14
CA ALA A 263 -7.60 -13.05 16.07
C ALA A 263 -8.41 -13.69 14.93
N ASP A 264 -8.19 -14.98 14.74
CA ASP A 264 -8.80 -15.89 13.77
C ASP A 264 -10.32 -15.91 13.98
N ASP A 265 -10.77 -16.24 15.20
CA ASP A 265 -12.19 -16.26 15.54
C ASP A 265 -12.80 -14.86 15.36
N ARG A 266 -12.14 -13.80 15.85
CA ARG A 266 -12.70 -12.44 15.75
C ARG A 266 -12.89 -11.96 14.31
N MET A 267 -11.98 -12.29 13.39
CA MET A 267 -12.15 -11.92 11.98
C MET A 267 -13.25 -12.76 11.31
N LEU A 268 -13.36 -14.05 11.66
CA LEU A 268 -14.46 -14.89 11.19
C LEU A 268 -15.81 -14.42 11.75
N ASP A 269 -15.89 -14.07 13.03
CA ASP A 269 -17.07 -13.48 13.69
C ASP A 269 -17.50 -12.18 13.00
N GLN A 270 -16.57 -11.27 12.72
CA GLN A 270 -16.84 -10.03 11.97
C GLN A 270 -17.42 -10.34 10.58
N ARG A 271 -16.90 -11.36 9.86
CA ARG A 271 -17.45 -11.81 8.57
C ARG A 271 -18.88 -12.33 8.74
N LEU A 272 -19.13 -13.19 9.73
CA LEU A 272 -20.43 -13.78 10.01
C LEU A 272 -21.48 -12.68 10.30
N VAL A 273 -21.12 -11.68 11.11
CA VAL A 273 -21.98 -10.49 11.38
C VAL A 273 -22.32 -9.71 10.10
N CYS A 274 -21.35 -9.48 9.22
CA CYS A 274 -21.59 -8.81 7.93
C CYS A 274 -22.53 -9.62 7.01
N VAL A 275 -22.36 -10.94 6.95
CA VAL A 275 -23.21 -11.85 6.18
C VAL A 275 -24.64 -11.83 6.75
N GLU A 276 -24.82 -12.09 8.05
CA GLU A 276 -26.15 -12.12 8.66
C GLU A 276 -26.91 -10.80 8.54
N ARG A 277 -26.24 -9.66 8.75
CA ARG A 277 -26.89 -8.36 8.58
C ARG A 277 -27.38 -8.15 7.15
N THR A 278 -26.63 -8.62 6.16
CA THR A 278 -27.00 -8.54 4.74
C THR A 278 -28.19 -9.44 4.42
N PHE A 279 -28.17 -10.70 4.89
CA PHE A 279 -29.30 -11.62 4.71
C PHE A 279 -30.53 -11.19 5.50
N HIS A 280 -30.39 -10.55 6.66
CA HIS A 280 -31.52 -9.95 7.39
C HIS A 280 -32.22 -8.87 6.56
N ALA A 281 -31.46 -7.95 5.96
CA ALA A 281 -32.02 -6.96 5.05
C ALA A 281 -32.73 -7.61 3.83
N LEU A 282 -32.15 -8.66 3.25
CA LEU A 282 -32.79 -9.42 2.16
C LEU A 282 -34.11 -10.09 2.60
N ARG A 283 -34.19 -10.62 3.82
CA ARG A 283 -35.43 -11.19 4.40
C ARG A 283 -36.53 -10.13 4.53
N LEU A 284 -36.18 -8.95 5.06
CA LEU A 284 -37.10 -7.80 5.15
C LEU A 284 -37.56 -7.29 3.77
N LEU A 285 -36.65 -7.25 2.80
CA LEU A 285 -36.96 -6.85 1.43
C LEU A 285 -37.90 -7.86 0.74
N SER A 286 -37.65 -9.17 0.90
CA SER A 286 -38.52 -10.24 0.39
C SER A 286 -39.95 -10.12 0.93
N HIS A 287 -40.08 -9.79 2.22
CA HIS A 287 -41.37 -9.54 2.87
C HIS A 287 -42.08 -8.32 2.30
N GLN A 288 -41.37 -7.20 2.15
CA GLN A 288 -41.90 -5.96 1.57
C GLN A 288 -42.39 -6.16 0.13
N VAL A 289 -41.60 -6.82 -0.72
CA VAL A 289 -41.97 -7.13 -2.11
C VAL A 289 -43.25 -7.96 -2.17
N TYR A 290 -43.36 -9.01 -1.35
CA TYR A 290 -44.59 -9.80 -1.27
C TYR A 290 -45.81 -8.99 -0.81
N TYR A 291 -45.65 -8.08 0.15
CA TYR A 291 -46.75 -7.24 0.64
C TYR A 291 -47.25 -6.28 -0.45
N MET A 292 -46.34 -5.59 -1.13
CA MET A 292 -46.69 -4.61 -2.17
C MET A 292 -47.39 -5.25 -3.37
N ASP A 293 -46.94 -6.43 -3.82
CA ASP A 293 -47.59 -7.17 -4.91
C ASP A 293 -49.03 -7.60 -4.58
N ASN A 294 -49.34 -7.80 -3.29
CA ASN A 294 -50.69 -8.12 -2.81
C ASN A 294 -51.51 -6.87 -2.41
N GLY A 295 -51.00 -5.66 -2.68
CA GLY A 295 -51.66 -4.39 -2.29
C GLY A 295 -51.70 -4.13 -0.79
N MET A 296 -50.89 -4.84 0.01
CA MET A 296 -50.82 -4.69 1.46
C MET A 296 -49.81 -3.60 1.83
N LEU A 297 -50.27 -2.57 2.55
CA LEU A 297 -49.41 -1.52 3.09
C LEU A 297 -48.72 -2.03 4.37
N PRO A 298 -47.43 -1.74 4.57
CA PRO A 298 -46.74 -2.09 5.81
C PRO A 298 -47.27 -1.26 6.99
N THR A 299 -47.28 -1.88 8.16
CA THR A 299 -47.44 -1.18 9.43
C THR A 299 -46.29 -0.21 9.67
N ARG A 300 -46.46 0.71 10.62
CA ARG A 300 -45.42 1.67 11.00
C ARG A 300 -44.15 0.97 11.52
N GLU A 301 -44.32 -0.09 12.31
CA GLU A 301 -43.20 -0.86 12.89
C GLU A 301 -42.40 -1.58 11.80
N GLU A 302 -43.07 -2.21 10.83
CA GLU A 302 -42.43 -2.82 9.66
C GLU A 302 -41.70 -1.78 8.81
N PHE A 303 -42.32 -0.62 8.56
CA PHE A 303 -41.69 0.45 7.78
C PHE A 303 -40.47 1.05 8.48
N ASP A 304 -40.50 1.21 9.81
CA ASP A 304 -39.36 1.69 10.58
C ASP A 304 -38.21 0.65 10.59
N ALA A 305 -38.51 -0.66 10.67
CA ALA A 305 -37.53 -1.73 10.48
C ALA A 305 -36.93 -1.74 9.06
N TYR A 306 -37.76 -1.55 8.02
CA TYR A 306 -37.26 -1.42 6.64
C TYR A 306 -36.30 -0.23 6.50
N ARG A 307 -36.56 0.87 7.20
CA ARG A 307 -35.72 2.07 7.19
C ARG A 307 -34.38 1.82 7.87
N GLU A 308 -34.37 1.14 9.01
CA GLU A 308 -33.14 0.77 9.73
C GLU A 308 -32.19 -0.06 8.85
N TYR A 309 -32.73 -1.03 8.11
CA TYR A 309 -31.97 -1.91 7.22
C TYR A 309 -31.79 -1.36 5.79
N ASN A 310 -32.20 -0.12 5.53
CA ASN A 310 -32.07 0.57 4.24
C ASN A 310 -32.74 -0.20 3.08
N VAL A 311 -33.88 -0.84 3.36
CA VAL A 311 -34.72 -1.56 2.39
C VAL A 311 -36.08 -0.88 2.19
N ALA A 312 -36.36 0.26 2.82
CA ALA A 312 -37.62 0.99 2.66
C ALA A 312 -37.75 1.59 1.25
N VAL A 313 -38.95 1.47 0.65
CA VAL A 313 -39.23 2.08 -0.67
C VAL A 313 -39.20 3.61 -0.64
N CYS A 314 -38.83 4.21 -1.77
CA CYS A 314 -39.01 5.64 -2.02
C CYS A 314 -40.11 5.86 -3.10
N PRO A 315 -40.60 7.10 -3.28
CA PRO A 315 -41.62 7.41 -4.30
C PRO A 315 -41.22 7.14 -5.75
N GLU A 316 -39.91 6.97 -6.02
CA GLU A 316 -39.35 6.72 -7.36
C GLU A 316 -39.16 5.22 -7.65
N CYS A 317 -39.35 4.34 -6.65
CA CYS A 317 -39.28 2.90 -6.85
C CYS A 317 -40.44 2.39 -7.72
N TYR A 318 -40.13 1.70 -8.82
CA TYR A 318 -41.09 0.75 -9.39
C TYR A 318 -41.12 -0.53 -8.54
N SER A 319 -42.24 -1.26 -8.57
CA SER A 319 -42.34 -2.53 -7.86
C SER A 319 -41.68 -3.66 -8.65
N ILE A 320 -40.72 -4.34 -8.03
CA ILE A 320 -40.22 -5.64 -8.48
C ILE A 320 -41.30 -6.68 -8.21
N PRO A 321 -41.72 -7.48 -9.21
CA PRO A 321 -42.59 -8.63 -8.95
C PRO A 321 -41.90 -9.67 -8.08
N SER A 322 -42.63 -10.19 -7.09
CA SER A 322 -42.18 -11.22 -6.15
C SER A 322 -41.66 -12.47 -6.86
N GLU A 323 -42.28 -12.89 -7.97
CA GLU A 323 -41.77 -14.01 -8.78
C GLU A 323 -40.39 -13.71 -9.40
N ASP A 324 -40.20 -12.49 -9.93
CA ASP A 324 -38.91 -12.06 -10.50
C ASP A 324 -37.82 -12.00 -9.43
N PHE A 325 -38.15 -11.51 -8.23
CA PHE A 325 -37.25 -11.49 -7.07
C PHE A 325 -36.82 -12.91 -6.69
N HIS A 326 -37.76 -13.80 -6.39
CA HIS A 326 -37.47 -15.18 -5.99
C HIS A 326 -36.67 -15.94 -7.04
N ARG A 327 -37.02 -15.79 -8.32
CA ARG A 327 -36.31 -16.46 -9.43
C ARG A 327 -34.86 -15.97 -9.53
N LYS A 328 -34.60 -14.66 -9.45
CA LYS A 328 -33.24 -14.10 -9.55
C LYS A 328 -32.35 -14.44 -8.34
N PHE A 329 -32.90 -14.44 -7.12
CA PHE A 329 -32.14 -14.88 -5.94
C PHE A 329 -31.86 -16.39 -5.95
N SER A 330 -32.74 -17.19 -6.55
CA SER A 330 -32.50 -18.62 -6.79
C SER A 330 -31.40 -18.85 -7.84
N GLU A 331 -31.46 -18.17 -8.99
CA GLU A 331 -30.41 -18.20 -10.03
C GLU A 331 -29.01 -17.84 -9.47
N ALA A 332 -28.95 -16.93 -8.50
CA ALA A 332 -27.70 -16.50 -7.85
C ALA A 332 -27.20 -17.44 -6.74
N ASN A 333 -27.91 -18.53 -6.42
CA ASN A 333 -27.66 -19.38 -5.24
C ASN A 333 -27.62 -18.55 -3.93
N LEU A 334 -28.65 -17.70 -3.74
CA LEU A 334 -28.88 -16.91 -2.52
C LEU A 334 -30.25 -17.23 -1.88
N TRP A 335 -31.06 -18.08 -2.50
CA TRP A 335 -32.35 -18.54 -2.00
C TRP A 335 -32.27 -20.03 -1.60
N PRO A 336 -32.96 -20.49 -0.53
CA PRO A 336 -33.82 -19.74 0.40
C PRO A 336 -33.07 -18.81 1.35
N LEU A 337 -33.72 -17.71 1.77
CA LEU A 337 -33.21 -16.79 2.79
C LEU A 337 -33.47 -17.33 4.21
N PHE A 338 -32.72 -18.36 4.62
CA PHE A 338 -32.86 -18.99 5.96
C PHE A 338 -32.54 -18.02 7.10
N ALA A 339 -33.07 -18.28 8.30
CA ALA A 339 -32.78 -17.49 9.51
C ALA A 339 -31.29 -17.51 9.92
N SER A 340 -30.59 -18.62 9.69
CA SER A 340 -29.14 -18.79 9.84
C SER A 340 -28.52 -18.92 8.45
N SER A 341 -28.29 -17.77 7.81
CA SER A 341 -27.72 -17.67 6.47
C SER A 341 -26.19 -17.82 6.47
N ASP A 342 -25.54 -17.54 7.58
CA ASP A 342 -24.12 -17.77 7.85
C ASP A 342 -23.66 -19.23 7.63
N ILE A 343 -24.50 -20.19 8.00
CA ILE A 343 -24.28 -21.63 7.74
C ILE A 343 -24.39 -21.93 6.23
N THR A 344 -25.27 -21.24 5.51
CA THR A 344 -25.54 -21.52 4.10
C THR A 344 -24.65 -20.73 3.13
N TYR A 345 -24.18 -19.54 3.52
CA TYR A 345 -23.37 -18.66 2.68
C TYR A 345 -21.89 -18.70 3.09
N GLN A 346 -21.13 -19.55 2.40
CA GLN A 346 -19.71 -19.76 2.65
C GLN A 346 -18.78 -18.77 1.90
N GLY A 347 -19.29 -17.98 0.95
CA GLY A 347 -18.49 -17.03 0.14
C GLY A 347 -18.11 -15.73 0.86
N SER A 348 -17.43 -14.82 0.16
CA SER A 348 -17.00 -13.52 0.73
C SER A 348 -18.11 -12.46 0.76
N VAL A 349 -18.02 -11.49 1.68
CA VAL A 349 -18.96 -10.35 1.76
C VAL A 349 -18.94 -9.54 0.44
N ILE A 350 -17.76 -9.34 -0.13
CA ILE A 350 -17.60 -8.75 -1.47
C ILE A 350 -18.31 -9.59 -2.54
N GLY A 351 -18.23 -10.92 -2.48
CA GLY A 351 -18.96 -11.83 -3.36
C GLY A 351 -20.48 -11.70 -3.24
N LEU A 352 -21.00 -11.55 -2.02
CA LEU A 352 -22.43 -11.35 -1.76
C LEU A 352 -22.93 -10.02 -2.36
N ILE A 353 -22.22 -8.92 -2.10
CA ILE A 353 -22.54 -7.59 -2.66
C ILE A 353 -22.36 -7.57 -4.19
N ARG A 354 -21.44 -8.39 -4.74
CA ARG A 354 -21.30 -8.61 -6.19
C ARG A 354 -22.57 -9.22 -6.79
N LYS A 355 -23.09 -10.31 -6.21
CA LYS A 355 -24.34 -10.97 -6.64
C LYS A 355 -25.56 -10.05 -6.52
N ILE A 356 -25.74 -9.35 -5.40
CA ILE A 356 -26.90 -8.47 -5.15
C ILE A 356 -27.04 -7.40 -6.24
N ARG A 357 -25.94 -6.72 -6.61
CA ARG A 357 -25.95 -5.75 -7.74
C ARG A 357 -26.32 -6.41 -9.07
N SER A 358 -25.78 -7.59 -9.35
CA SER A 358 -26.04 -8.29 -10.61
C SER A 358 -27.52 -8.64 -10.79
N ILE A 359 -28.24 -8.85 -9.68
CA ILE A 359 -29.69 -9.01 -9.66
C ILE A 359 -30.37 -7.65 -9.88
N GLU A 360 -29.94 -6.61 -9.16
CA GLU A 360 -30.50 -5.26 -9.23
C GLU A 360 -30.40 -4.64 -10.64
N GLU A 361 -29.21 -4.63 -11.24
CA GLU A 361 -28.97 -4.15 -12.60
C GLU A 361 -29.85 -4.90 -13.62
N HIS A 362 -29.94 -6.23 -13.51
CA HIS A 362 -30.80 -7.03 -14.39
C HIS A 362 -32.30 -6.69 -14.20
N LEU A 363 -32.76 -6.40 -12.98
CA LEU A 363 -34.15 -6.02 -12.74
C LEU A 363 -34.46 -4.62 -13.31
N VAL A 364 -33.51 -3.68 -13.23
CA VAL A 364 -33.62 -2.33 -13.82
C VAL A 364 -33.61 -2.42 -15.36
N ASP A 365 -32.68 -3.17 -15.95
CA ASP A 365 -32.61 -3.39 -17.39
C ASP A 365 -33.86 -4.09 -17.95
N LYS A 366 -34.46 -5.02 -17.18
CA LYS A 366 -35.71 -5.68 -17.55
C LYS A 366 -36.87 -4.67 -17.57
N ALA A 367 -36.99 -3.83 -16.53
CA ALA A 367 -38.05 -2.83 -16.44
C ALA A 367 -37.94 -1.75 -17.52
N ASN A 368 -36.70 -1.34 -17.88
CA ASN A 368 -36.43 -0.27 -18.83
C ASN A 368 -36.37 -0.70 -20.30
N ARG A 369 -36.62 -1.98 -20.62
CA ARG A 369 -36.44 -2.53 -21.98
C ARG A 369 -37.24 -1.77 -23.04
N ASP A 370 -38.51 -1.49 -22.72
CA ASP A 370 -39.48 -0.88 -23.64
C ASP A 370 -39.81 0.58 -23.25
N VAL A 371 -39.03 1.17 -22.32
CA VAL A 371 -39.25 2.50 -21.74
C VAL A 371 -38.37 3.57 -22.42
N PRO A 372 -38.94 4.71 -22.87
CA PRO A 372 -38.17 5.80 -23.48
C PRO A 372 -37.09 6.34 -22.55
N PRO A 373 -35.91 6.79 -23.05
CA PRO A 373 -34.79 7.22 -22.21
C PRO A 373 -35.07 8.34 -21.19
N ARG A 374 -36.16 9.11 -21.36
CA ARG A 374 -36.57 10.19 -20.44
C ARG A 374 -37.48 9.73 -19.30
N GLU A 375 -37.98 8.50 -19.37
CA GLU A 375 -38.98 7.94 -18.44
C GLU A 375 -38.44 6.67 -17.75
N ARG A 376 -37.16 6.35 -17.96
CA ARG A 376 -36.52 5.16 -17.38
C ARG A 376 -36.50 5.22 -15.86
N HIS A 377 -36.76 4.08 -15.26
CA HIS A 377 -36.63 3.87 -13.84
C HIS A 377 -35.16 3.80 -13.44
N GLU A 378 -34.77 4.60 -12.45
CA GLU A 378 -33.41 4.60 -11.87
C GLU A 378 -33.34 3.88 -10.51
N CYS A 379 -34.49 3.46 -9.95
CA CYS A 379 -34.59 2.91 -8.60
C CYS A 379 -35.69 1.84 -8.46
N ASN A 380 -35.45 0.82 -7.64
CA ASN A 380 -36.42 -0.18 -7.18
C ASN A 380 -36.19 -0.52 -5.69
N GLN A 381 -37.00 -1.43 -5.12
CA GLN A 381 -36.87 -1.79 -3.70
C GLN A 381 -35.50 -2.41 -3.33
N LEU A 382 -34.84 -3.09 -4.29
CA LEU A 382 -33.49 -3.64 -4.11
C LEU A 382 -32.40 -2.57 -4.29
N THR A 383 -32.64 -1.52 -5.07
CA THR A 383 -31.70 -0.42 -5.28
C THR A 383 -31.32 0.28 -3.99
N HIS A 384 -32.22 0.42 -3.00
CA HIS A 384 -31.88 1.02 -1.69
C HIS A 384 -30.92 0.15 -0.88
N LEU A 385 -31.18 -1.15 -0.81
CA LEU A 385 -30.28 -2.09 -0.14
C LEU A 385 -28.96 -2.18 -0.86
N TYR A 386 -28.99 -2.24 -2.20
CA TYR A 386 -27.79 -2.16 -2.99
C TYR A 386 -27.07 -0.84 -2.72
N ASP A 387 -27.72 0.34 -2.71
CA ASP A 387 -27.07 1.62 -2.48
C ASP A 387 -26.47 1.75 -1.07
N HIS A 388 -27.07 1.14 -0.05
CA HIS A 388 -26.47 0.97 1.27
C HIS A 388 -25.23 0.08 1.23
N LEU A 389 -25.37 -1.13 0.65
CA LEU A 389 -24.27 -2.07 0.38
C LEU A 389 -23.28 -1.55 -0.69
N ARG A 390 -23.56 -0.40 -1.30
CA ARG A 390 -22.79 0.33 -2.32
C ARG A 390 -22.31 1.67 -1.82
N ASN A 391 -22.58 2.03 -0.57
CA ASN A 391 -21.69 2.88 0.22
C ASN A 391 -20.68 2.01 1.02
N LEU A 392 -20.76 0.68 0.83
CA LEU A 392 -19.76 -0.35 1.14
C LEU A 392 -19.10 -0.92 -0.14
N ARG A 393 -19.83 -0.90 -1.27
CA ARG A 393 -19.38 -0.87 -2.69
C ARG A 393 -19.37 0.59 -3.15
N LYS A 394 -19.47 0.95 -4.44
CA LYS A 394 -18.84 2.18 -5.04
C LYS A 394 -17.31 2.25 -4.77
N GLU A 395 -16.79 1.56 -3.75
CA GLU A 395 -15.40 1.26 -3.42
C GLU A 395 -14.71 0.25 -4.34
N LEU A 396 -15.45 -0.63 -5.02
CA LEU A 396 -14.85 -1.86 -5.54
C LEU A 396 -14.50 -1.86 -7.03
N PHE A 397 -14.99 -0.89 -7.83
CA PHE A 397 -14.86 -0.90 -9.30
C PHE A 397 -14.95 0.50 -9.95
N LEU A 398 -14.14 1.45 -9.51
CA LEU A 398 -13.68 2.61 -10.29
C LEU A 398 -12.19 2.84 -9.98
#